data_AF-A0A832TEH6-F1
#
_entry.id   AF-A0A832TEH6-F1
#
_cell.length_a   1.000
_cell.length_b   1.000
_cell.length_c   1.000
_cell.angle_alpha   90.00
_cell.angle_beta   90.00
_cell.angle_gamma   90.00
#
_symmetry.space_group_name_H-M   'P 1'
#
loop_
_entity.id
_entity.type
_entity.pdbx_description
1 polymer ?
#
loop_
_entity_poly.entity_id
_entity_poly.type
_entity_poly.pdbx_seq_one_letter_code
_entity_poly.pdbx_strand_id
1 'polypeptide(L)'
;NDKLLELAPDLPLQTAFKIADEILTNSVKGIAELITKAGLVNLDFADIRTVMGKGGVALIGVGESDSENRAQEAVEKAINNPLLDVDVSGATGALINICGGPDMTLEEARKIVETISDKLDPEAKIIWGAQISEDLQNVIRTMLIITGVRSTQIFGPERKIQDQKRREIETELGIEFVD
;
A
#
# COMPACT_ATOMS: atom_id res chain seq x y z
N ASN A 1 13.73 7.91 0.88
CA ASN A 1 15.12 7.80 1.36
C ASN A 1 15.24 8.25 2.80
N ASP A 2 14.73 9.42 3.18
CA ASP A 2 14.83 9.92 4.56
C ASP A 2 14.13 9.00 5.59
N LYS A 3 13.01 8.40 5.20
CA LYS A 3 12.31 7.37 5.97
C LYS A 3 13.13 6.09 6.26
N LEU A 4 14.12 5.75 5.41
CA LEU A 4 15.02 4.62 5.67
C LEU A 4 15.96 4.91 6.84
N LEU A 5 16.30 6.20 7.07
CA LEU A 5 17.10 6.61 8.23
C LEU A 5 16.30 6.46 9.54
N GLU A 6 14.98 6.58 9.52
CA GLU A 6 14.13 6.37 10.71
C GLU A 6 13.94 4.88 11.04
N LEU A 7 13.84 4.02 10.02
CA LEU A 7 13.62 2.58 10.20
C LEU A 7 14.89 1.86 10.65
N ALA A 8 16.05 2.45 10.35
CA ALA A 8 17.33 1.78 10.36
C ALA A 8 18.51 2.75 10.60
N PRO A 9 18.47 3.63 11.63
CA PRO A 9 19.48 4.70 11.81
C PRO A 9 20.89 4.14 12.03
N ASP A 10 20.99 2.96 12.63
CA ASP A 10 22.26 2.30 12.96
C ASP A 10 22.71 1.27 11.89
N LEU A 11 21.91 1.06 10.85
CA LEU A 11 22.25 0.10 9.80
C LEU A 11 23.19 0.72 8.75
N PRO A 12 24.17 -0.05 8.23
CA PRO A 12 24.94 0.39 7.09
C PRO A 12 24.04 0.77 5.91
N LEU A 13 24.36 1.87 5.23
CA LEU A 13 23.57 2.41 4.10
C LEU A 13 23.25 1.34 3.03
N GLN A 14 24.19 0.45 2.74
CA GLN A 14 23.97 -0.65 1.80
C GLN A 14 22.87 -1.62 2.27
N THR A 15 22.78 -1.88 3.58
CA THR A 15 21.74 -2.74 4.16
C THR A 15 20.38 -2.05 4.10
N ALA A 16 20.32 -0.75 4.38
CA ALA A 16 19.09 0.03 4.26
C ALA A 16 18.53 0.03 2.82
N PHE A 17 19.40 0.18 1.82
CA PHE A 17 18.97 0.07 0.40
C PHE A 17 18.50 -1.32 0.03
N LYS A 18 19.14 -2.39 0.53
CA LYS A 18 18.66 -3.76 0.30
C LYS A 18 17.25 -3.97 0.82
N ILE A 19 16.90 -3.40 1.98
CA ILE A 19 15.53 -3.47 2.52
C ILE A 19 14.55 -2.76 1.59
N ALA A 20 14.91 -1.58 1.08
CA ALA A 20 14.07 -0.85 0.13
C ALA A 20 13.87 -1.63 -1.18
N ASP A 21 14.94 -2.20 -1.73
CA ASP A 21 14.90 -3.02 -2.95
C ASP A 21 14.05 -4.27 -2.75
N GLU A 22 14.12 -4.89 -1.57
CA GLU A 22 13.29 -6.04 -1.21
C GLU A 22 11.80 -5.65 -1.17
N ILE A 23 11.45 -4.52 -0.54
CA ILE A 23 10.06 -4.02 -0.54
C ILE A 23 9.58 -3.78 -1.98
N LEU A 24 10.37 -3.13 -2.83
CA LEU A 24 10.02 -2.88 -4.23
C LEU A 24 9.84 -4.18 -5.03
N THR A 25 10.78 -5.10 -4.89
CA THR A 25 10.74 -6.41 -5.56
C THR A 25 9.51 -7.21 -5.14
N ASN A 26 9.26 -7.27 -3.83
CA ASN A 26 8.08 -7.93 -3.29
C ASN A 26 6.81 -7.28 -3.81
N SER A 27 6.72 -5.94 -3.83
CA SER A 27 5.57 -5.17 -4.33
C SER A 27 5.23 -5.52 -5.78
N VAL A 28 6.21 -5.45 -6.68
CA VAL A 28 6.02 -5.77 -8.10
C VAL A 28 5.62 -7.23 -8.28
N LYS A 29 6.28 -8.14 -7.55
CA LYS A 29 5.95 -9.56 -7.56
C LYS A 29 4.52 -9.80 -7.10
N GLY A 30 4.07 -9.19 -6.00
CA GLY A 30 2.73 -9.37 -5.47
C GLY A 30 1.63 -8.92 -6.43
N ILE A 31 1.80 -7.76 -7.08
CA ILE A 31 0.83 -7.29 -8.10
C ILE A 31 0.78 -8.25 -9.30
N ALA A 32 1.96 -8.69 -9.79
CA ALA A 32 2.03 -9.60 -10.91
C ALA A 32 1.39 -10.96 -10.57
N GLU A 33 1.64 -11.48 -9.37
CA GLU A 33 1.10 -12.76 -8.91
C GLU A 33 -0.41 -12.69 -8.69
N LEU A 34 -0.96 -11.56 -8.22
CA LEU A 34 -2.42 -11.38 -8.12
C LEU A 34 -3.15 -11.51 -9.47
N ILE A 35 -2.48 -11.20 -10.58
CA ILE A 35 -3.04 -11.30 -11.94
C ILE A 35 -2.78 -12.67 -12.56
N THR A 36 -1.59 -13.22 -12.33
CA THR A 36 -1.06 -14.32 -13.14
C THR A 36 -1.16 -15.69 -12.47
N LYS A 37 -1.22 -15.74 -11.13
CA LYS A 37 -1.32 -17.01 -10.39
C LYS A 37 -2.74 -17.25 -9.94
N ALA A 38 -3.21 -18.49 -10.11
CA ALA A 38 -4.47 -18.93 -9.56
C ALA A 38 -4.42 -18.85 -8.03
N GLY A 39 -5.18 -17.91 -7.47
CA GLY A 39 -5.40 -17.79 -6.02
C GLY A 39 -6.66 -18.52 -5.56
N LEU A 40 -6.83 -18.59 -4.24
CA LEU A 40 -8.11 -18.95 -3.60
C LEU A 40 -9.20 -17.93 -3.96
N VAL A 41 -8.80 -16.68 -4.11
CA VAL A 41 -9.65 -15.58 -4.59
C VAL A 41 -8.92 -14.90 -5.74
N ASN A 42 -9.45 -15.09 -6.94
CA ASN A 42 -8.84 -14.58 -8.16
C ASN A 42 -9.40 -13.19 -8.49
N LEU A 43 -8.52 -12.30 -8.94
CA LEU A 43 -8.87 -10.95 -9.37
C LEU A 43 -8.75 -10.83 -10.88
N ASP A 44 -9.52 -9.93 -11.48
CA ASP A 44 -9.30 -9.55 -12.87
C ASP A 44 -8.41 -8.29 -12.98
N PHE A 45 -7.75 -8.17 -14.14
CA PHE A 45 -6.87 -7.03 -14.39
C PHE A 45 -7.64 -5.69 -14.49
N ALA A 46 -8.92 -5.73 -14.86
CA ALA A 46 -9.72 -4.51 -15.00
C ALA A 46 -9.98 -3.86 -13.64
N ASP A 47 -10.19 -4.66 -12.61
CA ASP A 47 -10.32 -4.23 -11.23
C ASP A 47 -9.03 -3.58 -10.74
N ILE A 48 -7.89 -4.26 -10.87
CA ILE A 48 -6.58 -3.70 -10.47
C ILE A 48 -6.30 -2.39 -11.20
N ARG A 49 -6.53 -2.34 -12.51
CA ARG A 49 -6.38 -1.12 -13.32
C ARG A 49 -7.28 0.01 -12.82
N THR A 50 -8.46 -0.30 -12.31
CA THR A 50 -9.41 0.71 -11.80
C THR A 50 -8.89 1.37 -10.52
N VAL A 51 -8.41 0.57 -9.56
CA VAL A 51 -7.88 1.09 -8.29
C VAL A 51 -6.54 1.80 -8.51
N MET A 52 -5.62 1.19 -9.25
CA MET A 52 -4.31 1.80 -9.48
C MET A 52 -4.36 3.00 -10.44
N GLY A 53 -5.27 3.01 -11.41
CA GLY A 53 -5.34 4.05 -12.45
C GLY A 53 -5.96 5.38 -12.00
N LYS A 54 -6.76 5.38 -10.94
CA LYS A 54 -7.42 6.59 -10.39
C LYS A 54 -6.84 7.02 -9.04
N GLY A 55 -5.72 6.43 -8.65
CA GLY A 55 -5.22 6.47 -7.28
C GLY A 55 -4.46 7.72 -6.86
N GLY A 56 -3.99 8.56 -7.78
CA GLY A 56 -3.14 9.69 -7.43
C GLY A 56 -1.91 9.24 -6.63
N VAL A 57 -1.77 9.70 -5.38
CA VAL A 57 -0.72 9.22 -4.48
C VAL A 57 -1.09 7.85 -3.94
N ALA A 58 -0.12 6.94 -4.00
CA ALA A 58 -0.25 5.58 -3.49
C ALA A 58 0.81 5.26 -2.44
N LEU A 59 0.48 4.29 -1.60
CA LEU A 59 1.24 3.84 -0.46
C LEU A 59 1.32 2.33 -0.49
N ILE A 60 2.48 1.77 -0.15
CA ILE A 60 2.68 0.33 -0.08
C ILE A 60 3.10 -0.05 1.33
N GLY A 61 2.42 -1.04 1.88
CA GLY A 61 2.68 -1.65 3.18
C GLY A 61 2.87 -3.16 3.03
N VAL A 62 3.79 -3.73 3.80
CA VAL A 62 4.00 -5.18 3.86
C VAL A 62 4.14 -5.56 5.33
N GLY A 63 3.45 -6.62 5.73
CA GLY A 63 3.52 -7.17 7.07
C GLY A 63 3.42 -8.68 7.06
N GLU A 64 4.06 -9.31 8.04
CA GLU A 64 4.10 -10.76 8.18
C GLU A 64 3.99 -11.15 9.66
N SER A 65 3.29 -12.25 9.93
CA SER A 65 3.27 -12.85 11.26
C SER A 65 3.02 -14.35 11.19
N ASP A 66 3.59 -15.04 12.16
CA ASP A 66 3.50 -16.48 12.42
C ASP A 66 2.87 -16.78 13.78
N SER A 67 2.30 -15.76 14.43
CA SER A 67 1.67 -15.88 15.75
C SER A 67 0.26 -16.50 15.68
N GLU A 68 -0.33 -16.78 16.85
CA GLU A 68 -1.74 -17.19 16.94
C GLU A 68 -2.71 -16.13 16.38
N ASN A 69 -2.33 -14.86 16.41
CA ASN A 69 -3.09 -13.74 15.86
C ASN A 69 -2.48 -13.22 14.54
N ARG A 70 -1.78 -14.08 13.80
CA ARG A 70 -1.02 -13.73 12.61
C ARG A 70 -1.76 -12.86 11.60
N ALA A 71 -3.04 -13.11 11.36
CA ALA A 71 -3.85 -12.29 10.44
C ALA A 71 -3.93 -10.82 10.87
N GLN A 72 -4.22 -10.59 12.17
CA GLN A 72 -4.33 -9.25 12.76
C GLN A 72 -2.96 -8.56 12.79
N GLU A 73 -1.93 -9.28 13.22
CA GLU A 73 -0.59 -8.70 13.32
C GLU A 73 0.02 -8.39 11.95
N ALA A 74 -0.17 -9.26 10.95
CA ALA A 74 0.32 -9.03 9.60
C ALA A 74 -0.30 -7.76 8.99
N VAL A 75 -1.61 -7.55 9.17
CA VAL A 75 -2.27 -6.34 8.66
C VAL A 75 -1.86 -5.09 9.44
N GLU A 76 -1.70 -5.17 10.76
CA GLU A 76 -1.22 -4.04 11.56
C GLU A 76 0.21 -3.64 11.19
N LYS A 77 1.11 -4.61 10.99
CA LYS A 77 2.48 -4.35 10.51
C LYS A 77 2.48 -3.74 9.11
N ALA A 78 1.59 -4.19 8.23
CA ALA A 78 1.47 -3.64 6.88
C ALA A 78 1.02 -2.17 6.89
N ILE A 79 0.06 -1.81 7.75
CA ILE A 79 -0.44 -0.42 7.86
C ILE A 79 0.57 0.48 8.57
N ASN A 80 1.14 0.01 9.68
CA ASN A 80 2.01 0.80 10.56
C ASN A 80 3.47 0.79 10.07
N ASN A 81 3.70 0.78 8.76
CA ASN A 81 5.06 0.74 8.24
C ASN A 81 5.78 2.08 8.53
N PRO A 82 6.95 2.08 9.20
CA PRO A 82 7.65 3.30 9.57
C PRO A 82 8.08 4.15 8.37
N LEU A 83 8.09 3.58 7.16
CA LEU A 83 8.29 4.35 5.93
C LEU A 83 7.14 5.31 5.60
N LEU A 84 6.07 5.31 6.40
CA LEU A 84 4.79 5.98 6.13
C LEU A 84 4.43 6.91 7.30
N ASP A 85 4.12 8.17 7.01
CA ASP A 85 3.42 9.07 7.93
C ASP A 85 2.31 9.74 7.11
N VAL A 86 1.27 8.95 6.84
CA VAL A 86 0.23 9.30 5.86
C VAL A 86 -1.11 8.86 6.41
N ASP A 87 -2.06 9.78 6.41
CA ASP A 87 -3.44 9.48 6.80
C ASP A 87 -4.12 8.70 5.67
N VAL A 88 -4.55 7.48 6.00
CA VAL A 88 -5.21 6.55 5.08
C VAL A 88 -6.74 6.63 5.15
N SER A 89 -7.31 7.38 6.09
CA SER A 89 -8.77 7.47 6.29
C SER A 89 -9.51 8.05 5.07
N GLY A 90 -8.85 8.92 4.30
CA GLY A 90 -9.40 9.49 3.07
C GLY A 90 -9.06 8.73 1.79
N ALA A 91 -8.48 7.53 1.90
CA ALA A 91 -8.07 6.75 0.74
C ALA A 91 -9.27 6.22 -0.04
N THR A 92 -9.22 6.30 -1.36
CA THR A 92 -10.33 5.96 -2.27
C THR A 92 -10.26 4.54 -2.83
N GLY A 93 -9.15 3.84 -2.61
CA GLY A 93 -9.04 2.45 -3.02
C GLY A 93 -7.86 1.72 -2.40
N ALA A 94 -7.98 0.40 -2.32
CA ALA A 94 -6.92 -0.46 -1.82
C ALA A 94 -6.83 -1.77 -2.61
N LEU A 95 -5.60 -2.25 -2.77
CA LEU A 95 -5.28 -3.59 -3.26
C LEU A 95 -4.62 -4.37 -2.13
N ILE A 96 -5.18 -5.53 -1.78
CA ILE A 96 -4.68 -6.39 -0.71
C ILE A 96 -4.26 -7.73 -1.32
N ASN A 97 -2.98 -8.10 -1.16
CA ASN A 97 -2.51 -9.44 -1.48
C ASN A 97 -2.22 -10.19 -0.19
N ILE A 98 -2.91 -11.31 0.01
CA ILE A 98 -2.75 -12.17 1.17
C ILE A 98 -2.07 -13.47 0.71
N CYS A 99 -0.90 -13.76 1.23
CA CYS A 99 -0.18 -15.00 0.98
C CYS A 99 -0.03 -15.75 2.31
N GLY A 100 -0.40 -17.02 2.35
CA GLY A 100 -0.23 -17.83 3.55
C GLY A 100 0.05 -19.29 3.25
N GLY A 101 0.40 -20.03 4.29
CA GLY A 101 0.60 -21.47 4.21
C GLY A 101 -0.69 -22.23 3.88
N PRO A 102 -0.59 -23.54 3.58
CA PRO A 102 -1.76 -24.41 3.36
C PRO A 102 -2.76 -24.45 4.52
N ASP A 103 -2.33 -24.02 5.70
CA ASP A 103 -3.10 -23.92 6.92
C ASP A 103 -3.81 -22.56 7.11
N MET A 104 -3.62 -21.61 6.18
CA MET A 104 -4.35 -20.34 6.19
C MET A 104 -5.84 -20.56 5.92
N THR A 105 -6.68 -19.93 6.73
CA THR A 105 -8.13 -20.04 6.66
C THR A 105 -8.78 -18.84 5.96
N LEU A 106 -10.01 -19.03 5.47
CA LEU A 106 -10.80 -17.94 4.89
C LEU A 106 -11.14 -16.85 5.93
N GLU A 107 -11.35 -17.22 7.19
CA GLU A 107 -11.67 -16.26 8.25
C GLU A 107 -10.48 -15.33 8.55
N GLU A 108 -9.26 -15.85 8.50
CA GLU A 108 -8.04 -15.04 8.60
C GLU A 108 -7.93 -14.03 7.46
N ALA A 109 -8.19 -14.47 6.23
CA ALA A 109 -8.21 -13.58 5.07
C ALA A 109 -9.31 -12.50 5.19
N ARG A 110 -10.52 -12.88 5.63
CA ARG A 110 -11.64 -11.97 5.85
C ARG A 110 -11.32 -10.90 6.88
N LYS A 111 -10.74 -11.31 8.01
CA LYS A 111 -10.35 -10.40 9.10
C LYS A 111 -9.35 -9.34 8.65
N ILE A 112 -8.41 -9.70 7.76
CA ILE A 112 -7.46 -8.75 7.17
C ILE A 112 -8.20 -7.70 6.33
N VAL A 113 -9.12 -8.14 5.47
CA VAL A 113 -9.89 -7.24 4.59
C VAL A 113 -10.78 -6.30 5.41
N GLU A 114 -11.48 -6.82 6.43
CA GLU A 114 -12.32 -6.03 7.34
C GLU A 114 -11.50 -4.96 8.08
N THR A 115 -10.34 -5.35 8.63
CA THR A 115 -9.46 -4.42 9.35
C THR A 115 -8.95 -3.27 8.48
N ILE A 116 -8.67 -3.54 7.18
CA ILE A 116 -8.32 -2.49 6.23
C ILE A 116 -9.54 -1.64 5.92
N SER A 117 -10.69 -2.26 5.62
CA SER A 117 -11.92 -1.55 5.26
C SER A 117 -12.34 -0.54 6.32
N ASP A 118 -12.23 -0.89 7.61
CA ASP A 118 -12.59 -0.01 8.72
C ASP A 118 -11.69 1.24 8.85
N LYS A 119 -10.54 1.25 8.18
CA LYS A 119 -9.55 2.33 8.23
C LYS A 119 -9.54 3.22 7.00
N LEU A 120 -10.25 2.86 5.94
CA LEU A 120 -10.33 3.63 4.69
C LEU A 120 -11.66 4.38 4.61
N ASP A 121 -11.84 5.14 3.52
CA ASP A 121 -13.14 5.76 3.23
C ASP A 121 -14.21 4.66 3.06
N PRO A 122 -15.44 4.83 3.60
CA PRO A 122 -16.51 3.84 3.45
C PRO A 122 -16.87 3.52 1.98
N GLU A 123 -16.63 4.46 1.06
CA GLU A 123 -16.85 4.30 -0.37
C GLU A 123 -15.57 3.84 -1.12
N ALA A 124 -14.51 3.50 -0.39
CA ALA A 124 -13.26 3.05 -0.99
C ALA A 124 -13.44 1.74 -1.77
N LYS A 125 -12.92 1.69 -2.99
CA LYS A 125 -12.90 0.44 -3.76
C LYS A 125 -11.79 -0.47 -3.25
N ILE A 126 -12.16 -1.53 -2.54
CA ILE A 126 -11.22 -2.53 -2.04
C ILE A 126 -11.21 -3.74 -2.96
N ILE A 127 -10.02 -4.12 -3.38
CA ILE A 127 -9.74 -5.30 -4.18
C ILE A 127 -8.78 -6.17 -3.38
N TRP A 128 -9.07 -7.46 -3.27
CA TRP A 128 -8.21 -8.36 -2.52
C TRP A 128 -8.11 -9.73 -3.18
N GLY A 129 -6.94 -10.33 -3.06
CA GLY A 129 -6.67 -11.69 -3.50
C GLY A 129 -5.98 -12.47 -2.40
N ALA A 130 -6.13 -13.80 -2.45
CA ALA A 130 -5.51 -14.71 -1.50
C ALA A 130 -4.83 -15.87 -2.23
N GLN A 131 -3.62 -16.20 -1.81
CA GLN A 131 -2.78 -17.22 -2.43
C GLN A 131 -2.19 -18.14 -1.36
N ILE A 132 -2.09 -19.43 -1.70
CA ILE A 132 -1.45 -20.43 -0.85
C ILE A 132 -0.03 -20.65 -1.36
N SER A 133 0.93 -20.65 -0.44
CA SER A 133 2.34 -20.84 -0.72
C SER A 133 2.94 -21.81 0.29
N GLU A 134 3.54 -22.90 -0.18
CA GLU A 134 4.08 -23.96 0.68
C GLU A 134 5.27 -23.49 1.54
N ASP A 135 5.96 -22.43 1.12
CA ASP A 135 7.06 -21.79 1.85
C ASP A 135 6.58 -20.94 3.04
N LEU A 136 5.28 -20.69 3.17
CA LEU A 136 4.68 -19.87 4.24
C LEU A 136 3.96 -20.71 5.30
N GLN A 137 4.43 -21.93 5.57
CA GLN A 137 3.82 -22.80 6.59
C GLN A 137 3.67 -22.06 7.94
N ASN A 138 2.45 -22.00 8.46
CA ASN A 138 2.09 -21.27 9.69
C ASN A 138 2.22 -19.73 9.61
N VAL A 139 2.61 -19.17 8.47
CA VAL A 139 2.85 -17.74 8.28
C VAL A 139 1.76 -17.13 7.41
N ILE A 140 1.34 -15.90 7.75
CA ILE A 140 0.57 -15.03 6.86
C ILE A 140 1.38 -13.79 6.55
N ARG A 141 1.52 -13.52 5.25
CA ARG A 141 2.10 -12.30 4.69
C ARG A 141 1.00 -11.49 4.00
N THR A 142 0.87 -10.25 4.40
CA THR A 142 -0.08 -9.29 3.84
C THR A 142 0.68 -8.16 3.16
N MET A 143 0.43 -7.95 1.88
CA MET A 143 0.81 -6.74 1.18
C MET A 143 -0.43 -5.90 0.92
N LEU A 144 -0.25 -4.59 1.10
CA LEU A 144 -1.29 -3.59 0.95
C LEU A 144 -0.78 -2.49 0.02
N ILE A 145 -1.59 -2.10 -0.96
CA ILE A 145 -1.38 -0.89 -1.76
C ILE A 145 -2.61 -0.01 -1.56
N ILE A 146 -2.44 1.13 -0.88
CA ILE A 146 -3.51 2.10 -0.68
C ILE A 146 -3.33 3.23 -1.68
N THR A 147 -4.42 3.65 -2.30
CA THR A 147 -4.46 4.72 -3.29
C THR A 147 -5.46 5.80 -2.86
N GLY A 148 -5.25 7.02 -3.33
CA GLY A 148 -6.07 8.18 -2.97
C GLY A 148 -5.68 8.76 -1.61
N VAL A 149 -4.48 8.44 -1.10
CA VAL A 149 -4.02 8.94 0.19
C VAL A 149 -3.65 10.42 0.11
N ARG A 150 -3.85 11.15 1.21
CA ARG A 150 -3.40 12.54 1.33
C ARG A 150 -2.07 12.57 2.06
N SER A 151 -1.01 12.99 1.37
CA SER A 151 0.30 13.22 1.98
C SER A 151 0.67 14.70 1.88
N THR A 152 1.17 15.26 2.98
CA THR A 152 1.82 16.58 2.99
C THR A 152 3.18 16.56 2.32
N GLN A 153 3.79 15.37 2.18
CA GLN A 153 5.15 15.17 1.68
C GLN A 153 5.19 14.63 0.23
N ILE A 154 4.15 13.91 -0.19
CA ILE A 154 4.05 13.35 -1.55
C ILE A 154 3.00 14.11 -2.35
N PHE A 155 3.46 14.90 -3.31
CA PHE A 155 2.60 15.67 -4.20
C PHE A 155 2.19 14.84 -5.42
N GLY A 156 0.89 14.52 -5.51
CA GLY A 156 0.31 13.92 -6.70
C GLY A 156 0.31 14.86 -7.92
N PRO A 157 0.10 14.34 -9.14
CA PRO A 157 0.14 15.12 -10.37
C PRO A 157 -0.87 16.29 -10.40
N GLU A 158 -2.00 16.17 -9.70
CA GLU A 158 -3.04 17.23 -9.66
C GLU A 158 -2.56 18.52 -8.97
N ARG A 159 -1.77 18.42 -7.91
CA ARG A 159 -1.25 19.61 -7.21
C ARG A 159 -0.21 20.34 -8.06
N LYS A 160 0.59 19.62 -8.85
CA LYS A 160 1.52 20.22 -9.83
C LYS A 160 0.79 21.03 -10.90
N ILE A 161 -0.37 20.56 -11.36
CA ILE A 161 -1.20 21.27 -12.35
C ILE A 161 -1.84 22.52 -11.73
N GLN A 162 -2.31 22.45 -10.48
CA GLN A 162 -2.82 23.61 -9.75
C GLN A 162 -1.73 24.65 -9.45
N ASP A 163 -0.55 24.22 -9.02
CA ASP A 163 0.58 25.12 -8.75
C ASP A 163 1.12 25.77 -10.03
N GLN A 164 1.14 25.03 -11.14
CA GLN A 164 1.47 25.59 -12.46
C GLN A 164 0.43 26.63 -12.90
N LYS A 165 -0.87 26.33 -12.79
CA LYS A 165 -1.92 27.30 -13.09
C LYS A 165 -1.88 28.52 -12.17
N ARG A 166 -1.62 28.34 -10.87
CA ARG A 166 -1.48 29.45 -9.92
C ARG A 166 -0.32 30.35 -10.33
N ARG A 167 0.84 29.78 -10.66
CA ARG A 167 2.02 30.54 -11.14
C ARG A 167 1.80 31.21 -12.50
N GLU A 168 1.08 30.57 -13.42
CA GLU A 168 0.69 31.18 -14.70
C GLU A 168 -0.20 32.41 -14.47
N ILE A 169 -1.19 32.30 -13.58
CA ILE A 169 -2.09 33.40 -13.21
C ILE A 169 -1.33 34.54 -12.51
N GLU A 170 -0.40 34.22 -11.60
CA GLU A 170 0.46 35.23 -10.94
C GLU A 170 1.32 35.98 -11.96
N THR A 171 1.84 35.26 -12.97
CA THR A 171 2.68 35.83 -14.03
C THR A 171 1.87 36.70 -15.00
N GLU A 172 0.67 36.26 -15.39
CA GLU A 172 -0.20 37.00 -16.32
C GLU A 172 -0.84 38.24 -15.69
N LEU A 173 -1.26 38.14 -14.42
CA LEU A 173 -1.99 39.21 -13.73
C LEU A 173 -1.09 40.11 -12.87
N GLY A 174 0.18 39.74 -12.66
CA GLY A 174 1.12 40.49 -11.82
C GLY A 174 0.67 40.56 -10.34
N ILE A 175 -0.07 39.55 -9.88
CA ILE A 175 -0.56 39.44 -8.51
C ILE A 175 0.18 38.32 -7.79
N GLU A 176 0.38 38.47 -6.48
CA GLU A 176 0.94 37.43 -5.62
C GLU A 176 -0.20 36.90 -4.74
N PHE A 177 -0.48 35.59 -4.79
CA PHE A 177 -1.49 35.01 -3.91
C PHE A 177 -0.89 34.77 -2.53
N VAL A 178 -1.44 35.41 -1.50
CA VAL A 178 -1.10 35.15 -0.09
C VAL A 178 -1.85 33.91 0.39
N ASP A 179 -1.14 32.96 0.99
CA ASP A 179 -1.70 31.71 1.55
C ASP A 179 -2.66 31.94 2.74
#